data_AF-A0ABD4Z2R3-F1
#
_entry.id   AF-A0ABD4Z2R3-F1
#
_cell.length_a   1.000
_cell.length_b   1.000
_cell.length_c   1.000
_cell.angle_alpha   90.00
_cell.angle_beta   90.00
_cell.angle_gamma   90.00
#
_symmetry.space_group_name_H-M   'P 1'
#
loop_
_entity.id
_entity.type
_entity.pdbx_description
1 polymer ?
#
loop_
_entity_poly.entity_id
_entity_poly.type
_entity_poly.pdbx_seq_one_letter_code
_entity_poly.pdbx_strand_id
1 'polypeptide(L)'
;MNRGLHELASGLKRKVAAVFAPVEPKPHRSGLFRRTLLVTAIGLFAGAAALGMVQQPDRTELPPSRVIQSILPLTAEQVEVSTPSAAPYISETRIRPGDTLSAVLQRLELDAPNLQSFLTHDASARSIYKLYPGRSVQAATDEAGNLVWLRYIHTPGNETDGQVVTRMLHVAPSGDGYKAEEVTESTERQTRVAVGTIKSSLFGATDSAGIPDSVTMQMADILSAKIDFLRDLRQGDQFRVVYEVRSHDGRYAGAGRVLALEFINGGKTYNAVWFSPDEKTGSYYDFDGTSLRGAFLRTALKFSRISSTFGMRMHPIHKTWTGHKGVDYAAPSGTPIHSTADGTVEFSGWQNGYGNVVIVKHHGKYSTLYAHQSRIAEGVTKGSKVSQGQLLGYVGSTGWATGPHLHYEFRVDNQPIDPLSVDLPVARALEPAEVRAFIQAVDPYKQQIQLLTQFQQTLPDALTNVASR
;
A
#
# COMPACT_ATOMS: atom_id res chain seq x y z
N MET A 1 23.44 40.33 47.03
CA MET A 1 23.67 41.08 48.29
C MET A 1 24.33 40.17 49.31
N ASN A 2 25.14 40.76 50.16
CA ASN A 2 26.13 40.15 51.06
C ASN A 2 25.54 39.22 52.14
N ARG A 3 26.39 38.30 52.66
CA ARG A 3 26.28 37.43 53.87
C ARG A 3 25.40 36.17 53.76
N GLY A 4 25.76 35.00 54.28
CA GLY A 4 26.88 34.50 55.10
C GLY A 4 26.76 32.96 55.18
N LEU A 5 27.86 32.20 55.12
CA LEU A 5 28.66 31.70 56.27
C LEU A 5 27.93 30.68 57.18
N HIS A 6 28.29 29.41 56.99
CA HIS A 6 28.63 28.43 58.04
C HIS A 6 29.84 27.64 57.50
N GLU A 7 31.06 27.88 57.98
CA GLU A 7 31.75 27.17 59.09
C GLU A 7 31.90 25.66 58.84
N LEU A 8 33.13 25.16 58.57
CA LEU A 8 34.17 24.69 59.53
C LEU A 8 33.74 23.38 60.25
N ALA A 9 34.50 22.29 60.37
CA ALA A 9 35.91 22.01 60.13
C ALA A 9 36.16 20.47 60.18
N SER A 10 37.16 19.98 59.44
CA SER A 10 38.12 18.95 59.89
C SER A 10 39.36 19.06 58.98
N GLY A 11 40.45 19.67 59.45
CA GLY A 11 41.58 18.94 60.05
C GLY A 11 42.64 18.60 58.98
N LEU A 12 43.32 19.58 58.37
CA LEU A 12 44.62 20.15 58.79
C LEU A 12 45.79 19.12 58.90
N LYS A 13 46.90 19.42 58.19
CA LYS A 13 48.32 19.02 58.41
C LYS A 13 48.74 17.66 57.80
N ARG A 14 49.89 17.47 57.12
CA ARG A 14 51.19 18.20 57.12
C ARG A 14 52.13 17.68 56.00
N LYS A 15 52.98 18.58 55.48
CA LYS A 15 54.41 18.45 55.05
C LYS A 15 54.74 17.45 53.94
N VAL A 16 55.14 17.88 52.72
CA VAL A 16 56.40 18.55 52.31
C VAL A 16 57.66 17.88 52.85
N ALA A 17 58.32 17.19 51.93
CA ALA A 17 59.74 16.79 51.84
C ALA A 17 60.27 15.73 52.84
N ALA A 18 60.42 14.50 52.32
CA ALA A 18 61.53 13.59 52.64
C ALA A 18 62.21 13.25 51.28
N VAL A 19 63.36 13.85 50.96
CA VAL A 19 64.74 13.39 51.23
C VAL A 19 65.25 12.40 50.15
N PHE A 20 66.18 12.92 49.33
CA PHE A 20 67.24 12.33 48.49
C PHE A 20 67.80 10.97 49.00
N ALA A 21 68.36 10.00 48.26
CA ALA A 21 68.75 9.64 46.87
C ALA A 21 69.51 8.27 47.01
N PRO A 22 70.24 7.65 46.04
CA PRO A 22 70.25 7.75 44.57
C PRO A 22 70.04 6.36 43.90
N VAL A 23 69.73 6.28 42.59
CA VAL A 23 70.22 5.15 41.75
C VAL A 23 70.49 5.63 40.33
N GLU A 24 71.75 5.45 39.92
CA GLU A 24 72.36 5.73 38.62
C GLU A 24 71.85 4.83 37.47
N PRO A 25 72.20 5.17 36.20
CA PRO A 25 71.50 4.69 35.02
C PRO A 25 72.00 3.33 34.48
N LYS A 26 71.13 2.72 33.67
CA LYS A 26 71.30 1.57 32.77
C LYS A 26 72.75 1.21 32.37
N PRO A 27 72.96 -0.09 32.08
CA PRO A 27 73.48 -0.43 30.76
C PRO A 27 72.60 -1.43 29.99
N HIS A 28 72.57 -1.20 28.68
CA HIS A 28 71.99 -2.03 27.64
C HIS A 28 72.34 -3.52 27.78
N ARG A 29 71.31 -4.39 27.78
CA ARG A 29 71.44 -5.77 27.28
C ARG A 29 70.94 -5.82 25.84
N SER A 30 71.86 -5.52 24.91
CA SER A 30 71.70 -5.55 23.45
C SER A 30 71.56 -6.97 22.85
N GLY A 31 71.41 -8.01 23.67
CA GLY A 31 71.34 -9.40 23.21
C GLY A 31 69.93 -9.92 22.89
N LEU A 32 68.89 -9.44 23.60
CA LEU A 32 67.54 -10.01 23.44
C LEU A 32 66.78 -9.42 22.24
N PHE A 33 66.92 -8.12 21.99
CA PHE A 33 66.18 -7.42 20.93
C PHE A 33 66.56 -7.87 19.51
N ARG A 34 67.82 -8.29 19.29
CA ARG A 34 68.23 -8.84 17.98
C ARG A 34 67.68 -10.24 17.72
N ARG A 35 67.42 -11.04 18.77
CA ARG A 35 66.85 -12.39 18.61
C ARG A 35 65.34 -12.36 18.39
N THR A 36 64.60 -11.45 19.03
CA THR A 36 63.17 -11.28 18.77
C THR A 36 62.86 -10.63 17.42
N LEU A 37 63.73 -9.73 16.92
CA LEU A 37 63.56 -9.14 15.58
C LEU A 37 63.81 -10.17 14.45
N LEU A 38 64.74 -11.11 14.66
CA LEU A 38 65.03 -12.16 13.66
C LEU A 38 63.90 -13.20 13.58
N VAL A 39 63.31 -13.57 14.72
CA VAL A 39 62.18 -14.54 14.75
C VAL A 39 60.90 -13.91 14.17
N THR A 40 60.67 -12.62 14.39
CA THR A 40 59.54 -11.90 13.75
C THR A 40 59.75 -11.69 12.26
N ALA A 41 60.98 -11.39 11.81
CA ALA A 41 61.28 -11.27 10.38
C ALA A 41 61.15 -12.61 9.62
N ILE A 42 61.57 -13.73 10.22
CA ILE A 42 61.40 -15.07 9.63
C ILE A 42 59.92 -15.49 9.63
N GLY A 43 59.16 -15.16 10.69
CA GLY A 43 57.71 -15.40 10.73
C GLY A 43 56.93 -14.60 9.69
N LEU A 44 57.33 -13.34 9.44
CA LEU A 44 56.76 -12.51 8.36
C LEU A 44 57.14 -13.01 6.96
N PHE A 45 58.33 -13.55 6.77
CA PHE A 45 58.73 -14.17 5.49
C PHE A 45 58.04 -15.52 5.25
N ALA A 46 57.82 -16.33 6.29
CA ALA A 46 57.05 -17.57 6.19
C ALA A 46 55.55 -17.30 5.91
N GLY A 47 54.98 -16.24 6.50
CA GLY A 47 53.62 -15.79 6.21
C GLY A 47 53.47 -15.22 4.78
N ALA A 48 54.46 -14.50 4.27
CA ALA A 48 54.47 -14.01 2.90
C ALA A 48 54.68 -15.13 1.86
N ALA A 49 55.46 -16.16 2.18
CA ALA A 49 55.61 -17.35 1.34
C ALA A 49 54.34 -18.21 1.30
N ALA A 50 53.59 -18.29 2.41
CA ALA A 50 52.30 -19.00 2.46
C ALA A 50 51.18 -18.30 1.66
N LEU A 51 51.28 -16.98 1.45
CA LEU A 51 50.37 -16.22 0.57
C LEU A 51 50.79 -16.24 -0.91
N GLY A 52 52.00 -16.73 -1.22
CA GLY A 52 52.52 -16.86 -2.59
C GLY A 52 52.33 -18.23 -3.24
N MET A 53 51.81 -19.24 -2.52
CA MET A 53 51.60 -20.60 -3.02
C MET A 53 50.15 -21.07 -2.97
N VAL A 54 49.18 -20.16 -3.05
CA VAL A 54 47.84 -20.56 -3.50
C VAL A 54 47.94 -20.73 -5.01
N GLN A 55 48.17 -21.97 -5.46
CA GLN A 55 47.93 -22.34 -6.85
C GLN A 55 46.52 -21.86 -7.20
N GLN A 56 46.43 -20.91 -8.14
CA GLN A 56 45.16 -20.60 -8.75
C GLN A 56 44.62 -21.91 -9.31
N PRO A 57 43.40 -22.35 -8.93
CA PRO A 57 42.82 -23.55 -9.50
C PRO A 57 42.84 -23.37 -11.02
N ASP A 58 43.40 -24.36 -11.70
CA ASP A 58 43.52 -24.37 -13.15
C ASP A 58 42.14 -24.07 -13.74
N ARG A 59 41.99 -22.91 -14.40
CA ARG A 59 40.70 -22.42 -14.91
C ARG A 59 40.23 -23.19 -16.15
N THR A 60 40.81 -24.35 -16.40
CA THR A 60 40.54 -25.20 -17.56
C THR A 60 39.46 -26.25 -17.30
N GLU A 61 39.02 -26.47 -16.05
CA GLU A 61 37.89 -27.35 -15.74
C GLU A 61 36.78 -26.61 -15.00
N LEU A 62 36.12 -25.70 -15.72
CA LEU A 62 34.73 -25.36 -15.37
C LEU A 62 33.91 -26.67 -15.45
N PRO A 63 33.01 -26.97 -14.47
CA PRO A 63 32.08 -28.08 -14.65
C PRO A 63 31.38 -27.88 -15.98
N PRO A 64 31.22 -28.92 -16.83
CA PRO A 64 30.65 -28.75 -18.16
C PRO A 64 29.28 -28.11 -18.01
N SER A 65 29.19 -26.83 -18.36
CA SER A 65 27.92 -26.14 -18.47
C SER A 65 27.23 -26.79 -19.66
N ARG A 66 26.20 -27.60 -19.39
CA ARG A 66 25.24 -27.94 -20.44
C ARG A 66 24.50 -26.67 -20.79
N VAL A 67 25.06 -25.90 -21.71
CA VAL A 67 24.32 -24.89 -22.44
C VAL A 67 23.35 -25.65 -23.32
N ILE A 68 22.12 -25.83 -22.85
CA ILE A 68 21.01 -26.22 -23.73
C ILE A 68 20.72 -24.98 -24.56
N GLN A 69 21.47 -24.79 -25.64
CA GLN A 69 21.08 -23.92 -26.73
C GLN A 69 19.90 -24.61 -27.42
N SER A 70 18.70 -24.37 -26.90
CA SER A 70 17.52 -24.48 -27.74
C SER A 70 17.58 -23.31 -28.72
N ILE A 71 18.32 -23.52 -29.82
CA ILE A 71 18.14 -22.69 -31.00
C ILE A 71 16.72 -23.05 -31.44
N LEU A 72 15.74 -22.23 -31.08
CA LEU A 72 14.46 -22.26 -31.76
C LEU A 72 14.81 -21.95 -33.21
N PRO A 73 14.70 -22.92 -34.15
CA PRO A 73 14.83 -22.58 -35.54
C PRO A 73 13.63 -21.67 -35.84
N LEU A 74 13.85 -20.36 -35.84
CA LEU A 74 12.99 -19.48 -36.59
C LEU A 74 13.24 -19.88 -38.03
N THR A 75 12.38 -20.75 -38.56
CA THR A 75 12.33 -21.04 -39.97
C THR A 75 12.17 -19.70 -40.66
N ALA A 76 13.19 -19.28 -41.41
CA ALA A 76 13.21 -17.97 -42.08
C ALA A 76 12.08 -17.82 -43.11
N GLU A 77 11.31 -18.88 -43.38
CA GLU A 77 10.21 -18.93 -44.34
C GLU A 77 8.90 -18.26 -43.88
N GLN A 78 8.85 -17.57 -42.74
CA GLN A 78 7.63 -16.83 -42.35
C GLN A 78 7.85 -15.39 -41.88
N VAL A 79 9.05 -14.82 -42.06
CA VAL A 79 9.17 -13.36 -42.02
C VAL A 79 8.84 -12.84 -43.41
N GLU A 80 7.56 -12.87 -43.77
CA GLU A 80 7.07 -11.87 -44.71
C GLU A 80 7.35 -10.54 -44.04
N VAL A 81 8.40 -9.85 -44.49
CA VAL A 81 8.58 -8.43 -44.21
C VAL A 81 7.33 -7.80 -44.79
N SER A 82 6.36 -7.53 -43.93
CA SER A 82 5.13 -6.86 -44.34
C SER A 82 5.59 -5.63 -45.12
N THR A 83 5.13 -5.50 -46.36
CA THR A 83 5.25 -4.25 -47.14
C THR A 83 5.02 -3.08 -46.18
N PRO A 84 5.84 -2.01 -46.19
CA PRO A 84 5.72 -0.92 -45.23
C PRO A 84 4.25 -0.53 -45.14
N SER A 85 3.62 -0.92 -44.04
CA SER A 85 2.23 -0.62 -43.80
C SER A 85 2.18 0.90 -43.72
N ALA A 86 1.21 1.53 -44.38
CA ALA A 86 0.89 2.94 -44.20
C ALA A 86 0.31 3.22 -42.78
N ALA A 87 0.84 2.53 -41.77
CA ALA A 87 0.51 2.70 -40.38
C ALA A 87 1.12 4.04 -39.93
N PRO A 88 0.35 4.88 -39.22
CA PRO A 88 0.85 6.17 -38.77
C PRO A 88 1.94 6.00 -37.70
N TYR A 89 2.83 6.99 -37.62
CA TYR A 89 3.83 7.09 -36.57
C TYR A 89 3.19 7.61 -35.29
N ILE A 90 3.22 6.81 -34.22
CA ILE A 90 2.62 7.18 -32.93
C ILE A 90 3.70 7.71 -31.99
N SER A 91 3.60 8.99 -31.63
CA SER A 91 4.38 9.61 -30.56
C SER A 91 3.57 9.72 -29.27
N GLU A 92 4.27 9.69 -28.13
CA GLU A 92 3.66 9.83 -26.82
C GLU A 92 4.50 10.75 -25.92
N THR A 93 3.81 11.56 -25.13
CA THR A 93 4.40 12.20 -23.95
C THR A 93 3.53 12.04 -22.71
N ARG A 94 4.17 11.98 -21.53
CA ARG A 94 3.50 12.22 -20.25
C ARG A 94 3.44 13.70 -19.92
N ILE A 95 2.32 14.11 -19.33
CA ILE A 95 2.07 15.46 -18.81
C ILE A 95 2.85 15.61 -17.50
N ARG A 96 3.62 16.69 -17.39
CA ARG A 96 4.41 17.02 -16.20
C ARG A 96 3.67 18.07 -15.36
N PRO A 97 3.93 18.15 -14.03
CA PRO A 97 3.40 19.23 -13.22
C PRO A 97 3.76 20.61 -13.81
N GLY A 98 2.75 21.43 -14.07
CA GLY A 98 2.92 22.77 -14.67
C GLY A 98 3.02 22.80 -16.19
N ASP A 99 2.89 21.67 -16.90
CA ASP A 99 2.87 21.66 -18.37
C ASP A 99 1.68 22.49 -18.90
N THR A 100 1.94 23.24 -19.98
CA THR A 100 0.90 23.88 -20.81
C THR A 100 0.58 23.01 -22.02
N LEU A 101 -0.57 23.26 -22.66
CA LEU A 101 -0.92 22.53 -23.88
C LEU A 101 0.14 22.70 -24.98
N SER A 102 0.65 23.93 -25.16
CA SER A 102 1.73 24.22 -26.09
C SER A 102 2.98 23.38 -25.80
N ALA A 103 3.38 23.25 -24.54
CA ALA A 103 4.56 22.47 -24.16
C ALA A 103 4.38 20.96 -24.45
N VAL A 104 3.15 20.44 -24.28
CA VAL A 104 2.81 19.05 -24.60
C VAL A 104 2.84 18.83 -26.11
N LEU A 105 2.19 19.69 -26.91
CA LEU A 105 2.16 19.59 -28.37
C LEU A 105 3.55 19.74 -28.99
N GLN A 106 4.37 20.65 -28.46
CA GLN A 106 5.75 20.84 -28.90
C GLN A 106 6.60 19.58 -28.66
N ARG A 107 6.42 18.90 -27.52
CA ARG A 107 7.15 17.67 -27.19
C ARG A 107 6.70 16.47 -28.02
N LEU A 108 5.47 16.52 -28.55
CA LEU A 108 4.97 15.56 -29.54
C LEU A 108 5.41 15.91 -30.97
N GLU A 109 6.13 17.02 -31.14
CA GLU A 109 6.64 17.52 -32.44
C GLU A 109 5.52 17.71 -33.48
N LEU A 110 4.34 18.15 -33.03
CA LEU A 110 3.17 18.33 -33.90
C LEU A 110 3.19 19.71 -34.58
N ASP A 111 3.32 19.71 -35.90
CA ASP A 111 3.08 20.87 -36.74
C ASP A 111 1.65 20.84 -37.31
N ALA A 112 0.68 21.19 -36.48
CA ALA A 112 -0.74 21.11 -36.80
C ALA A 112 -1.39 22.51 -36.69
N PRO A 113 -1.58 23.23 -37.81
CA PRO A 113 -2.16 24.58 -37.81
C PRO A 113 -3.51 24.61 -37.10
N ASN A 114 -3.76 25.65 -36.30
CA ASN A 114 -5.00 25.87 -35.55
C ASN A 114 -5.36 24.81 -34.50
N LEU A 115 -4.61 23.70 -34.35
CA LEU A 115 -4.92 22.64 -33.40
C LEU A 115 -4.95 23.16 -31.96
N GLN A 116 -3.94 23.92 -31.56
CA GLN A 116 -3.90 24.47 -30.20
C GLN A 116 -5.10 25.38 -29.94
N SER A 117 -5.47 26.24 -30.88
CA SER A 117 -6.63 27.13 -30.74
C SER A 117 -7.93 26.35 -30.61
N PHE A 118 -8.10 25.30 -31.42
CA PHE A 118 -9.24 24.39 -31.34
C PHE A 118 -9.31 23.72 -29.96
N LEU A 119 -8.20 23.14 -29.50
CA LEU A 119 -8.07 22.47 -28.21
C LEU A 119 -8.20 23.41 -26.99
N THR A 120 -8.26 24.74 -27.17
CA THR A 120 -8.46 25.70 -26.07
C THR A 120 -9.82 26.40 -26.09
N HIS A 121 -10.50 26.42 -27.23
CA HIS A 121 -11.75 27.18 -27.39
C HIS A 121 -12.97 26.29 -27.68
N ASP A 122 -12.78 25.11 -28.29
CA ASP A 122 -13.89 24.24 -28.63
C ASP A 122 -14.41 23.48 -27.39
N ALA A 123 -15.72 23.54 -27.17
CA ALA A 123 -16.35 22.89 -26.03
C ALA A 123 -16.23 21.35 -26.05
N SER A 124 -16.13 20.75 -27.24
CA SER A 124 -15.94 19.30 -27.41
C SER A 124 -14.55 18.83 -26.97
N ALA A 125 -13.54 19.71 -26.97
CA ALA A 125 -12.17 19.40 -26.54
C ALA A 125 -11.91 19.67 -25.04
N ARG A 126 -12.91 20.11 -24.28
CA ARG A 126 -12.77 20.70 -22.94
C ARG A 126 -12.07 19.80 -21.91
N SER A 127 -12.09 18.47 -22.08
CA SER A 127 -11.41 17.54 -21.18
C SER A 127 -9.89 17.72 -21.16
N ILE A 128 -9.28 18.21 -22.26
CA ILE A 128 -7.84 18.44 -22.34
C ILE A 128 -7.38 19.61 -21.45
N TYR A 129 -8.26 20.53 -21.07
CA TYR A 129 -7.88 21.78 -20.38
C TYR A 129 -7.22 21.54 -19.02
N LYS A 130 -7.59 20.42 -18.36
CA LYS A 130 -7.10 20.14 -17.01
C LYS A 130 -5.69 19.58 -16.98
N LEU A 131 -5.18 19.03 -18.10
CA LEU A 131 -3.85 18.42 -18.25
C LEU A 131 -3.36 17.74 -16.97
N TYR A 132 -3.96 16.61 -16.62
CA TYR A 132 -3.64 15.90 -15.38
C TYR A 132 -2.18 15.41 -15.41
N PRO A 133 -1.32 15.86 -14.47
CA PRO A 133 0.05 15.38 -14.41
C PRO A 133 0.12 13.86 -14.28
N GLY A 134 1.08 13.25 -14.97
CA GLY A 134 1.29 11.81 -15.04
C GLY A 134 0.43 11.08 -16.09
N ARG A 135 -0.59 11.73 -16.67
CA ARG A 135 -1.35 11.17 -17.81
C ARG A 135 -0.59 11.34 -19.12
N SER A 136 -0.98 10.53 -20.10
CA SER A 136 -0.33 10.52 -21.41
C SER A 136 -1.19 11.19 -22.48
N VAL A 137 -0.52 11.92 -23.37
CA VAL A 137 -1.07 12.39 -24.64
C VAL A 137 -0.31 11.69 -25.75
N GLN A 138 -1.06 11.15 -26.70
CA GLN A 138 -0.54 10.49 -27.88
C GLN A 138 -0.95 11.26 -29.12
N ALA A 139 -0.12 11.21 -30.15
CA ALA A 139 -0.50 11.68 -31.46
C ALA A 139 0.03 10.72 -32.52
N ALA A 140 -0.78 10.52 -33.54
CA ALA A 140 -0.40 9.79 -34.74
C ALA A 140 -0.18 10.79 -35.87
N THR A 141 0.94 10.64 -36.57
CA THR A 141 1.26 11.40 -37.78
C THR A 141 1.47 10.49 -38.98
N ASP A 142 1.20 10.99 -40.18
CA ASP A 142 1.54 10.30 -41.42
C ASP A 142 3.03 10.48 -41.77
N GLU A 143 3.46 9.89 -42.90
CA GLU A 143 4.84 10.02 -43.40
C GLU A 143 5.26 11.47 -43.72
N ALA A 144 4.30 12.35 -43.97
CA ALA A 144 4.54 13.77 -44.23
C ALA A 144 4.52 14.63 -42.94
N GLY A 145 4.26 14.01 -41.78
CA GLY A 145 4.18 14.69 -40.49
C GLY A 145 2.82 15.32 -40.18
N ASN A 146 1.80 15.11 -41.02
CA ASN A 146 0.47 15.64 -40.74
C ASN A 146 -0.21 14.84 -39.64
N LEU A 147 -0.96 15.52 -38.77
CA LEU A 147 -1.73 14.87 -37.71
C LEU A 147 -2.82 13.97 -38.32
N VAL A 148 -2.84 12.69 -37.95
CA VAL A 148 -3.93 11.75 -38.22
C VAL A 148 -4.94 11.77 -37.07
N TRP A 149 -4.44 11.69 -35.83
CA TRP A 149 -5.27 11.86 -34.63
C TRP A 149 -4.42 12.25 -33.42
N LEU A 150 -5.06 12.85 -32.41
CA LEU A 150 -4.54 13.07 -31.07
C LEU A 150 -5.45 12.40 -30.05
N ARG A 151 -4.85 11.67 -29.09
CA ARG A 151 -5.57 11.01 -27.99
C ARG A 151 -5.06 11.49 -26.65
N TYR A 152 -5.97 11.84 -25.77
CA TYR A 152 -5.64 12.18 -24.39
C TYR A 152 -6.44 11.32 -23.40
N ILE A 153 -5.73 10.42 -22.71
CA ILE A 153 -6.30 9.52 -21.71
C ILE A 153 -6.41 10.27 -20.37
N HIS A 154 -7.52 10.97 -20.17
CA HIS A 154 -7.72 11.81 -18.97
C HIS A 154 -8.23 11.01 -17.78
N THR A 155 -9.05 9.98 -18.01
CA THR A 155 -9.63 9.14 -16.96
C THR A 155 -9.38 7.65 -17.24
N PRO A 156 -8.15 7.15 -17.01
CA PRO A 156 -7.87 5.72 -17.03
C PRO A 156 -8.50 5.05 -15.80
N GLY A 157 -9.32 4.03 -16.04
CA GLY A 157 -9.85 3.19 -14.97
C GLY A 157 -11.07 3.73 -14.25
N ASN A 158 -11.97 4.40 -14.98
CA ASN A 158 -13.26 4.77 -14.42
C ASN A 158 -14.18 3.55 -14.34
N GLU A 159 -15.07 3.48 -13.35
CA GLU A 159 -16.11 2.46 -13.31
C GLU A 159 -17.40 3.02 -13.91
N THR A 160 -18.03 2.27 -14.80
CA THR A 160 -19.32 2.61 -15.43
C THR A 160 -20.11 1.31 -15.55
N ASP A 161 -21.28 1.27 -14.93
CA ASP A 161 -22.17 0.09 -14.88
C ASP A 161 -21.47 -1.21 -14.42
N GLY A 162 -20.53 -1.09 -13.47
CA GLY A 162 -19.76 -2.22 -12.93
C GLY A 162 -18.61 -2.70 -13.81
N GLN A 163 -18.36 -2.04 -14.95
CA GLN A 163 -17.22 -2.30 -15.81
C GLN A 163 -16.19 -1.18 -15.68
N VAL A 164 -14.91 -1.55 -15.68
CA VAL A 164 -13.84 -0.57 -15.67
C VAL A 164 -13.47 -0.21 -17.10
N VAL A 165 -13.58 1.08 -17.40
CA VAL A 165 -13.41 1.68 -18.71
C VAL A 165 -12.32 2.75 -18.66
N THR A 166 -11.75 3.03 -19.82
CA THR A 166 -10.89 4.19 -20.02
C THR A 166 -11.65 5.23 -20.81
N ARG A 167 -11.66 6.48 -20.32
CA ARG A 167 -12.21 7.62 -21.06
C ARG A 167 -11.08 8.45 -21.62
N MET A 168 -11.18 8.76 -22.90
CA MET A 168 -10.18 9.53 -23.62
C MET A 168 -10.83 10.54 -24.55
N LEU A 169 -10.16 11.67 -24.71
CA LEU A 169 -10.45 12.59 -25.79
C LEU A 169 -9.78 12.09 -27.06
N HIS A 170 -10.54 11.92 -28.13
CA HIS A 170 -10.03 11.65 -29.47
C HIS A 170 -10.26 12.87 -30.36
N VAL A 171 -9.20 13.33 -31.03
CA VAL A 171 -9.24 14.50 -31.92
C VAL A 171 -8.68 14.09 -33.26
N ALA A 172 -9.38 14.41 -34.35
CA ALA A 172 -8.93 14.13 -35.70
C ALA A 172 -9.22 15.31 -36.64
N PRO A 173 -8.46 15.47 -37.74
CA PRO A 173 -8.80 16.44 -38.78
C PRO A 173 -10.20 16.18 -39.35
N SER A 174 -10.93 17.25 -39.64
CA SER A 174 -12.26 17.20 -40.25
C SER A 174 -12.53 18.45 -41.07
N GLY A 175 -12.51 18.32 -42.40
CA GLY A 175 -12.57 19.47 -43.31
C GLY A 175 -11.37 20.40 -43.10
N ASP A 176 -11.61 21.71 -42.98
CA ASP A 176 -10.56 22.72 -42.76
C ASP A 176 -10.17 22.90 -41.27
N GLY A 177 -10.66 22.02 -40.38
CA GLY A 177 -10.44 22.11 -38.94
C GLY A 177 -10.31 20.75 -38.28
N TYR A 178 -10.76 20.66 -37.03
CA TYR A 178 -10.68 19.43 -36.23
C TYR A 178 -12.05 19.11 -35.63
N LYS A 179 -12.24 17.84 -35.30
CA LYS A 179 -13.37 17.35 -34.52
C LYS A 179 -12.83 16.63 -33.29
N ALA A 180 -13.48 16.83 -32.15
CA ALA A 180 -13.17 16.11 -30.92
C ALA A 180 -14.37 15.29 -30.45
N GLU A 181 -14.09 14.13 -29.88
CA GLU A 181 -15.09 13.23 -29.29
C GLU A 181 -14.54 12.56 -28.03
N GLU A 182 -15.44 12.32 -27.08
CA GLU A 182 -15.13 11.55 -25.88
C GLU A 182 -15.39 10.08 -26.16
N VAL A 183 -14.33 9.29 -26.18
CA VAL A 183 -14.38 7.86 -26.42
C VAL A 183 -14.26 7.12 -25.08
N THR A 184 -15.12 6.12 -24.91
CA THR A 184 -15.09 5.23 -23.74
C THR A 184 -14.82 3.83 -24.23
N GLU A 185 -13.71 3.25 -23.78
CA GLU A 185 -13.26 1.93 -24.19
C GLU A 185 -13.17 0.97 -23.01
N SER A 186 -13.37 -0.31 -23.28
CA SER A 186 -13.20 -1.36 -22.29
C SER A 186 -11.72 -1.55 -21.93
N THR A 187 -11.49 -2.13 -20.75
CA THR A 187 -10.13 -2.46 -20.29
C THR A 187 -9.94 -3.97 -20.22
N GLU A 188 -8.75 -4.41 -20.57
CA GLU A 188 -8.28 -5.77 -20.37
C GLU A 188 -7.78 -5.92 -18.94
N ARG A 189 -8.05 -7.08 -18.32
CA ARG A 189 -7.57 -7.40 -16.99
C ARG A 189 -6.35 -8.31 -17.09
N GLN A 190 -5.28 -7.91 -16.41
CA GLN A 190 -4.05 -8.67 -16.31
C GLN A 190 -3.69 -8.87 -14.85
N THR A 191 -3.01 -9.97 -14.54
CA THR A 191 -2.47 -10.21 -13.20
C THR A 191 -1.04 -9.69 -13.15
N ARG A 192 -0.72 -8.90 -12.12
CA ARG A 192 0.64 -8.49 -11.80
C ARG A 192 1.06 -9.02 -10.44
N VAL A 193 2.38 -9.11 -10.30
CA VAL A 193 3.05 -9.57 -9.10
C VAL A 193 4.08 -8.54 -8.72
N ALA A 194 4.15 -8.23 -7.44
CA ALA A 194 5.19 -7.39 -6.90
C ALA A 194 5.67 -7.92 -5.55
N VAL A 195 6.92 -7.64 -5.24
CA VAL A 195 7.57 -8.01 -4.00
C VAL A 195 8.28 -6.80 -3.42
N GLY A 196 8.39 -6.73 -2.11
CA GLY A 196 9.05 -5.61 -1.47
C GLY A 196 9.59 -5.93 -0.09
N THR A 197 10.44 -5.03 0.39
CA THR A 197 11.01 -5.08 1.73
C THR A 197 10.85 -3.70 2.37
N ILE A 198 10.34 -3.69 3.59
CA ILE A 198 10.11 -2.47 4.34
C ILE A 198 11.44 -1.86 4.74
N LYS A 199 11.66 -0.62 4.33
CA LYS A 199 12.79 0.20 4.80
C LYS A 199 12.32 1.22 5.86
N SER A 200 11.21 1.89 5.60
CA SER A 200 10.68 2.96 6.44
C SER A 200 9.16 2.84 6.67
N SER A 201 8.38 2.66 5.62
CA SER A 201 6.93 2.53 5.68
C SER A 201 6.40 1.57 4.61
N LEU A 202 5.15 1.13 4.77
CA LEU A 202 4.46 0.32 3.76
C LEU A 202 4.39 1.06 2.42
N PHE A 203 3.91 2.31 2.42
CA PHE A 203 3.81 3.15 1.22
C PHE A 203 5.17 3.34 0.53
N GLY A 204 6.23 3.68 1.26
CA GLY A 204 7.55 3.86 0.65
C GLY A 204 8.09 2.58 0.02
N ALA A 205 7.79 1.41 0.60
CA ALA A 205 8.19 0.13 0.05
C ALA A 205 7.34 -0.29 -1.16
N THR A 206 6.03 -0.02 -1.15
CA THR A 206 5.15 -0.29 -2.29
C THR A 206 5.44 0.63 -3.47
N ASP A 207 5.73 1.91 -3.22
CA ASP A 207 6.12 2.88 -4.25
C ASP A 207 7.41 2.44 -4.95
N SER A 208 8.40 2.00 -4.16
CA SER A 208 9.66 1.47 -4.68
C SER A 208 9.48 0.19 -5.51
N ALA A 209 8.41 -0.56 -5.26
CA ALA A 209 8.05 -1.78 -5.99
C ALA A 209 7.09 -1.51 -7.17
N GLY A 210 6.75 -0.24 -7.46
CA GLY A 210 5.84 0.13 -8.54
C GLY A 210 4.39 -0.28 -8.31
N ILE A 211 4.00 -0.48 -7.04
CA ILE A 211 2.63 -0.88 -6.66
C ILE A 211 1.78 0.37 -6.49
N PRO A 212 0.60 0.45 -7.15
CA PRO A 212 -0.29 1.61 -7.01
C PRO A 212 -0.85 1.78 -5.60
N ASP A 213 -1.03 3.03 -5.15
CA ASP A 213 -1.54 3.38 -3.81
C ASP A 213 -2.87 2.67 -3.46
N SER A 214 -3.77 2.48 -4.44
CA SER A 214 -5.04 1.78 -4.23
C SER A 214 -4.87 0.31 -3.88
N VAL A 215 -3.78 -0.33 -4.34
CA VAL A 215 -3.40 -1.70 -3.98
C VAL A 215 -2.76 -1.68 -2.59
N THR A 216 -1.90 -0.70 -2.30
CA THR A 216 -1.29 -0.51 -0.97
C THR A 216 -2.35 -0.34 0.13
N MET A 217 -3.37 0.47 -0.13
CA MET A 217 -4.52 0.64 0.77
C MET A 217 -5.27 -0.68 0.99
N GLN A 218 -5.54 -1.44 -0.08
CA GLN A 218 -6.16 -2.76 0.04
C GLN A 218 -5.31 -3.71 0.90
N MET A 219 -4.00 -3.76 0.71
CA MET A 219 -3.10 -4.59 1.52
C MET A 219 -3.21 -4.25 3.02
N ALA A 220 -3.21 -2.96 3.34
CA ALA A 220 -3.37 -2.48 4.71
C ALA A 220 -4.73 -2.87 5.30
N ASP A 221 -5.81 -2.68 4.53
CA ASP A 221 -7.18 -3.00 4.95
C ASP A 221 -7.36 -4.51 5.18
N ILE A 222 -6.85 -5.36 4.28
CA ILE A 222 -6.95 -6.83 4.33
C ILE A 222 -6.32 -7.39 5.60
N LEU A 223 -5.15 -6.85 6.00
CA LEU A 223 -4.38 -7.35 7.13
C LEU A 223 -4.59 -6.53 8.41
N SER A 224 -5.45 -5.51 8.38
CA SER A 224 -5.71 -4.59 9.51
C SER A 224 -6.17 -5.28 10.80
N ALA A 225 -6.80 -6.46 10.69
CA ALA A 225 -7.22 -7.25 11.85
C ALA A 225 -6.04 -7.98 12.53
N LYS A 226 -4.94 -8.22 11.79
CA LYS A 226 -3.78 -9.02 12.23
C LYS A 226 -2.51 -8.19 12.44
N ILE A 227 -2.37 -7.02 11.80
CA ILE A 227 -1.18 -6.16 11.86
C ILE A 227 -1.62 -4.69 11.99
N ASP A 228 -1.09 -3.97 12.97
CA ASP A 228 -1.16 -2.50 13.01
C ASP A 228 0.03 -1.92 12.24
N PHE A 229 -0.16 -1.57 10.96
CA PHE A 229 0.91 -1.05 10.10
C PHE A 229 1.55 0.26 10.58
N LEU A 230 0.95 0.97 11.53
CA LEU A 230 1.55 2.17 12.11
C LEU A 230 2.50 1.86 13.27
N ARG A 231 2.30 0.72 13.96
CA ARG A 231 3.02 0.39 15.20
C ARG A 231 3.88 -0.85 15.09
N ASP A 232 3.42 -1.85 14.35
CA ASP A 232 4.01 -3.18 14.32
C ASP A 232 5.06 -3.33 13.21
N LEU A 233 5.08 -2.41 12.25
CA LEU A 233 5.94 -2.47 11.07
C LEU A 233 7.42 -2.29 11.43
N ARG A 234 8.28 -3.16 10.90
CA ARG A 234 9.74 -3.14 11.16
C ARG A 234 10.52 -3.07 9.86
N GLN A 235 11.70 -2.45 9.94
CA GLN A 235 12.67 -2.53 8.86
C GLN A 235 13.07 -3.99 8.62
N GLY A 236 13.04 -4.43 7.36
CA GLY A 236 13.33 -5.80 6.96
C GLY A 236 12.10 -6.70 6.83
N ASP A 237 10.91 -6.25 7.27
CA ASP A 237 9.66 -6.94 6.95
C ASP A 237 9.47 -7.04 5.44
N GLN A 238 8.82 -8.10 4.96
CA GLN A 238 8.72 -8.41 3.54
C GLN A 238 7.27 -8.60 3.13
N PHE A 239 6.97 -8.32 1.86
CA PHE A 239 5.67 -8.66 1.29
C PHE A 239 5.81 -9.20 -0.12
N ARG A 240 4.83 -10.01 -0.52
CA ARG A 240 4.57 -10.42 -1.91
C ARG A 240 3.09 -10.22 -2.18
N VAL A 241 2.75 -9.59 -3.28
CA VAL A 241 1.36 -9.30 -3.64
C VAL A 241 1.11 -9.69 -5.08
N VAL A 242 -0.03 -10.34 -5.30
CA VAL A 242 -0.60 -10.64 -6.60
C VAL A 242 -1.86 -9.80 -6.72
N TYR A 243 -1.96 -8.97 -7.75
CA TYR A 243 -3.06 -8.02 -7.90
C TYR A 243 -3.42 -7.82 -9.37
N GLU A 244 -4.65 -7.39 -9.60
CA GLU A 244 -5.13 -7.06 -10.93
C GLU A 244 -4.58 -5.70 -11.35
N VAL A 245 -4.15 -5.62 -12.59
CA VAL A 245 -3.94 -4.37 -13.32
C VAL A 245 -4.87 -4.39 -14.51
N ARG A 246 -5.47 -3.25 -14.78
CA ARG A 246 -6.27 -3.05 -15.98
C ARG A 246 -5.45 -2.31 -17.00
N SER A 247 -5.59 -2.69 -18.26
CA SER A 247 -4.89 -2.05 -19.36
C SER A 247 -5.80 -1.80 -20.54
N HIS A 248 -5.44 -0.80 -21.35
CA HIS A 248 -6.04 -0.55 -22.65
C HIS A 248 -4.89 -0.25 -23.63
N ASP A 249 -4.82 -0.96 -24.75
CA ASP A 249 -3.70 -0.91 -25.71
C ASP A 249 -2.31 -1.06 -25.03
N GLY A 250 -2.20 -2.02 -24.11
CA GLY A 250 -0.98 -2.28 -23.34
C GLY A 250 -0.62 -1.21 -22.29
N ARG A 251 -1.44 -0.17 -22.12
CA ARG A 251 -1.19 0.93 -21.17
C ARG A 251 -1.96 0.74 -19.89
N TYR A 252 -1.37 1.18 -18.78
CA TYR A 252 -2.02 1.14 -17.48
C TYR A 252 -3.31 1.96 -17.46
N ALA A 253 -4.42 1.27 -17.24
CA ALA A 253 -5.76 1.80 -17.12
C ALA A 253 -6.28 1.71 -15.67
N GLY A 254 -5.39 1.61 -14.67
CA GLY A 254 -5.77 1.51 -13.26
C GLY A 254 -5.49 0.15 -12.65
N ALA A 255 -5.48 0.11 -11.32
CA ALA A 255 -5.34 -1.12 -10.56
C ALA A 255 -6.72 -1.70 -10.26
N GLY A 256 -6.78 -3.02 -10.15
CA GLY A 256 -7.95 -3.73 -9.66
C GLY A 256 -7.71 -4.29 -8.26
N ARG A 257 -8.21 -5.49 -8.06
CA ARG A 257 -8.26 -6.14 -6.75
C ARG A 257 -6.92 -6.77 -6.38
N VAL A 258 -6.58 -6.78 -5.08
CA VAL A 258 -5.57 -7.70 -4.55
C VAL A 258 -6.11 -9.12 -4.63
N LEU A 259 -5.45 -10.00 -5.38
CA LEU A 259 -5.86 -11.39 -5.54
C LEU A 259 -5.26 -12.27 -4.43
N ALA A 260 -3.99 -12.06 -4.11
CA ALA A 260 -3.30 -12.73 -3.02
C ALA A 260 -2.22 -11.83 -2.41
N LEU A 261 -1.93 -12.04 -1.13
CA LEU A 261 -0.95 -11.28 -0.38
C LEU A 261 -0.26 -12.22 0.61
N GLU A 262 1.05 -12.10 0.72
CA GLU A 262 1.84 -12.61 1.83
C GLU A 262 2.62 -11.47 2.44
N PHE A 263 2.61 -11.37 3.77
CA PHE A 263 3.31 -10.37 4.54
C PHE A 263 4.07 -11.05 5.69
N ILE A 264 5.38 -10.84 5.77
CA ILE A 264 6.21 -11.30 6.88
C ILE A 264 6.49 -10.10 7.77
N ASN A 265 5.88 -10.10 8.97
CA ASN A 265 6.09 -9.06 9.97
C ASN A 265 6.73 -9.67 11.22
N GLY A 266 7.93 -9.19 11.56
CA GLY A 266 8.67 -9.68 12.74
C GLY A 266 8.93 -11.20 12.72
N GLY A 267 9.09 -11.80 11.52
CA GLY A 267 9.29 -13.23 11.33
C GLY A 267 8.02 -14.08 11.31
N LYS A 268 6.84 -13.49 11.55
CA LYS A 268 5.55 -14.17 11.42
C LYS A 268 4.93 -13.91 10.06
N THR A 269 4.49 -14.99 9.40
CA THR A 269 3.83 -14.92 8.10
C THR A 269 2.33 -14.72 8.26
N TYR A 270 1.81 -13.74 7.54
CA TYR A 270 0.40 -13.47 7.34
C TYR A 270 0.12 -13.60 5.85
N ASN A 271 -0.98 -14.26 5.50
CA ASN A 271 -1.34 -14.42 4.11
C ASN A 271 -2.83 -14.12 3.93
N ALA A 272 -3.19 -13.76 2.72
CA ALA A 272 -4.55 -13.45 2.30
C ALA A 272 -4.77 -13.85 0.86
N VAL A 273 -5.99 -14.29 0.55
CA VAL A 273 -6.45 -14.58 -0.81
C VAL A 273 -7.89 -14.15 -0.96
N TRP A 274 -8.19 -13.50 -2.09
CA TRP A 274 -9.55 -13.17 -2.46
C TRP A 274 -10.28 -14.43 -2.93
N PHE A 275 -11.47 -14.67 -2.38
CA PHE A 275 -12.35 -15.75 -2.79
C PHE A 275 -13.80 -15.28 -2.87
N SER A 276 -14.49 -15.66 -3.96
CA SER A 276 -15.88 -15.30 -4.23
C SER A 276 -16.64 -16.54 -4.69
N PRO A 277 -17.49 -17.17 -3.85
CA PRO A 277 -18.20 -18.39 -4.21
C PRO A 277 -19.15 -18.22 -5.40
N ASP A 278 -19.71 -17.02 -5.59
CA ASP A 278 -20.74 -16.70 -6.58
C ASP A 278 -20.29 -15.63 -7.60
N GLU A 279 -18.99 -15.30 -7.62
CA GLU A 279 -18.36 -14.21 -8.39
C GLU A 279 -18.91 -12.79 -8.16
N LYS A 280 -19.92 -12.63 -7.30
CA LYS A 280 -20.60 -11.36 -7.00
C LYS A 280 -20.23 -10.82 -5.62
N THR A 281 -20.13 -11.72 -4.65
CA THR A 281 -19.79 -11.43 -3.26
C THR A 281 -18.59 -12.28 -2.85
N GLY A 282 -17.47 -11.61 -2.59
CA GLY A 282 -16.28 -12.28 -2.11
C GLY A 282 -15.69 -11.61 -0.87
N SER A 283 -14.72 -12.29 -0.29
CA SER A 283 -14.01 -11.84 0.89
C SER A 283 -12.56 -12.33 0.85
N TYR A 284 -11.76 -11.83 1.80
CA TYR A 284 -10.40 -12.29 1.99
C TYR A 284 -10.34 -13.36 3.08
N TYR A 285 -9.57 -14.41 2.80
CA TYR A 285 -9.32 -15.53 3.70
C TYR A 285 -7.81 -15.78 3.77
N ASP A 286 -7.31 -16.32 4.88
CA ASP A 286 -5.98 -16.92 4.87
C ASP A 286 -6.01 -18.25 4.13
N PHE A 287 -4.83 -18.78 3.86
CA PHE A 287 -4.58 -20.00 3.09
C PHE A 287 -5.16 -21.27 3.71
N ASP A 288 -5.60 -21.19 4.96
CA ASP A 288 -6.30 -22.25 5.69
C ASP A 288 -7.83 -22.11 5.58
N GLY A 289 -8.33 -21.06 4.92
CA GLY A 289 -9.75 -20.79 4.72
C GLY A 289 -10.39 -19.99 5.85
N THR A 290 -9.60 -19.43 6.78
CA THR A 290 -10.13 -18.57 7.84
C THR A 290 -10.30 -17.16 7.31
N SER A 291 -11.46 -16.56 7.51
CA SER A 291 -11.70 -15.20 6.99
C SER A 291 -10.81 -14.16 7.69
N LEU A 292 -10.21 -13.28 6.88
CA LEU A 292 -9.36 -12.17 7.33
C LEU A 292 -10.11 -10.88 7.45
N ARG A 293 -11.22 -10.77 6.73
CA ARG A 293 -12.20 -9.74 6.99
C ARG A 293 -12.75 -10.06 8.38
N GLY A 294 -12.32 -9.29 9.38
CA GLY A 294 -13.00 -9.31 10.67
C GLY A 294 -14.47 -9.12 10.36
N ALA A 295 -15.37 -9.88 10.99
CA ALA A 295 -16.80 -9.68 10.74
C ALA A 295 -17.19 -8.23 11.06
N PHE A 296 -16.34 -7.51 11.83
CA PHE A 296 -16.45 -6.11 12.19
C PHE A 296 -15.12 -5.37 12.03
N LEU A 297 -15.14 -4.17 11.45
CA LEU A 297 -14.08 -3.16 11.57
C LEU A 297 -13.99 -2.72 13.04
N ARG A 298 -12.78 -2.54 13.56
CA ARG A 298 -12.57 -2.09 14.95
C ARG A 298 -13.09 -0.67 15.21
N THR A 299 -13.21 0.15 14.17
CA THR A 299 -13.74 1.51 14.26
C THR A 299 -14.67 1.82 13.09
N ALA A 300 -15.71 2.59 13.37
CA ALA A 300 -16.66 3.10 12.39
C ALA A 300 -16.18 4.39 11.70
N LEU A 301 -15.07 4.97 12.17
CA LEU A 301 -14.49 6.22 11.66
C LEU A 301 -13.08 5.97 11.11
N LYS A 302 -12.78 6.46 9.90
CA LYS A 302 -11.45 6.30 9.28
C LYS A 302 -10.32 6.98 10.07
N PHE A 303 -10.64 8.01 10.86
CA PHE A 303 -9.69 8.71 11.74
C PHE A 303 -10.42 9.22 12.99
N SER A 304 -10.08 8.75 14.19
CA SER A 304 -10.60 9.32 15.45
C SER A 304 -9.74 8.95 16.65
N ARG A 305 -9.83 9.78 17.70
CA ARG A 305 -9.30 9.49 19.04
C ARG A 305 -10.46 9.03 19.91
N ILE A 306 -10.28 7.94 20.65
CA ILE A 306 -11.25 7.49 21.67
C ILE A 306 -11.35 8.58 22.74
N SER A 307 -12.53 9.15 22.94
CA SER A 307 -12.78 10.16 23.98
C SER A 307 -13.32 9.55 25.28
N SER A 308 -14.03 8.43 25.19
CA SER A 308 -14.46 7.64 26.37
C SER A 308 -14.59 6.17 26.02
N THR A 309 -14.10 5.30 26.90
CA THR A 309 -14.22 3.84 26.78
C THR A 309 -15.54 3.32 27.36
N PHE A 310 -15.83 2.04 27.15
CA PHE A 310 -16.95 1.31 27.74
C PHE A 310 -16.76 1.15 29.26
N GLY A 311 -17.85 1.17 30.04
CA GLY A 311 -17.81 0.93 31.50
C GLY A 311 -18.49 2.01 32.37
N MET A 312 -18.43 1.85 33.69
CA MET A 312 -19.08 2.78 34.64
C MET A 312 -18.42 4.17 34.60
N ARG A 313 -19.22 5.22 34.39
CA ARG A 313 -18.74 6.61 34.47
C ARG A 313 -19.75 7.54 35.10
N MET A 314 -19.27 8.71 35.50
CA MET A 314 -20.09 9.83 35.94
C MET A 314 -20.87 10.43 34.75
N HIS A 315 -22.20 10.43 34.78
CA HIS A 315 -23.03 11.02 33.74
C HIS A 315 -22.78 12.55 33.70
N PRO A 316 -22.31 13.11 32.58
CA PRO A 316 -21.84 14.51 32.56
C PRO A 316 -22.96 15.51 32.82
N ILE A 317 -24.20 15.17 32.45
CA ILE A 317 -25.40 16.01 32.59
C ILE A 317 -26.12 15.77 33.92
N HIS A 318 -26.24 14.52 34.36
CA HIS A 318 -27.09 14.14 35.49
C HIS A 318 -26.30 13.95 36.78
N LYS A 319 -24.96 13.95 36.69
CA LYS A 319 -24.06 13.74 37.82
C LYS A 319 -24.48 12.53 38.66
N THR A 320 -24.83 11.42 38.00
CA THR A 320 -25.01 10.08 38.59
C THR A 320 -24.04 9.08 37.97
N TRP A 321 -23.65 8.03 38.69
CA TRP A 321 -22.86 6.94 38.10
C TRP A 321 -23.74 6.11 37.18
N THR A 322 -23.40 6.05 35.90
CA THR A 322 -24.16 5.34 34.85
C THR A 322 -23.20 4.51 34.01
N GLY A 323 -23.61 3.29 33.66
CA GLY A 323 -22.85 2.44 32.75
C GLY A 323 -22.85 3.03 31.33
N HIS A 324 -21.66 3.35 30.82
CA HIS A 324 -21.48 3.69 29.43
C HIS A 324 -21.48 2.41 28.59
N LYS A 325 -22.55 2.21 27.81
CA LYS A 325 -22.84 0.98 27.07
C LYS A 325 -22.18 0.92 25.69
N GLY A 326 -21.25 1.84 25.40
CA GLY A 326 -20.57 1.94 24.12
C GLY A 326 -19.19 2.59 24.24
N VAL A 327 -18.60 2.90 23.10
CA VAL A 327 -17.37 3.67 22.97
C VAL A 327 -17.69 5.01 22.30
N ASP A 328 -17.21 6.09 22.89
CA ASP A 328 -17.37 7.43 22.32
C ASP A 328 -16.10 7.79 21.53
N TYR A 329 -16.28 8.05 20.24
CA TYR A 329 -15.24 8.55 19.36
C TYR A 329 -15.44 10.04 19.09
N ALA A 330 -14.58 10.89 19.64
CA ALA A 330 -14.61 12.32 19.35
C ALA A 330 -14.16 12.57 17.91
N ALA A 331 -14.99 13.29 17.16
CA ALA A 331 -14.71 13.71 15.81
C ALA A 331 -15.51 14.98 15.47
N PRO A 332 -15.02 15.86 14.59
CA PRO A 332 -15.78 17.03 14.15
C PRO A 332 -17.15 16.66 13.58
N SER A 333 -18.15 17.53 13.80
CA SER A 333 -19.47 17.38 13.18
C SER A 333 -19.32 17.27 11.65
N GLY A 334 -20.06 16.36 11.03
CA GLY A 334 -19.95 16.06 9.60
C GLY A 334 -18.94 14.98 9.23
N THR A 335 -18.16 14.43 10.19
CA THR A 335 -17.25 13.31 9.90
C THR A 335 -18.05 12.08 9.43
N PRO A 336 -17.71 11.43 8.29
CA PRO A 336 -18.43 10.26 7.80
C PRO A 336 -18.37 9.04 8.74
N ILE A 337 -19.52 8.44 9.03
CA ILE A 337 -19.70 7.22 9.83
C ILE A 337 -19.99 6.06 8.90
N HIS A 338 -19.25 4.95 9.03
CA HIS A 338 -19.41 3.78 8.18
C HIS A 338 -19.85 2.55 8.96
N SER A 339 -20.55 1.62 8.29
CA SER A 339 -20.91 0.34 8.88
C SER A 339 -19.65 -0.46 9.17
N THR A 340 -19.53 -0.96 10.41
CA THR A 340 -18.40 -1.81 10.79
C THR A 340 -18.50 -3.21 10.16
N ALA A 341 -19.65 -3.61 9.63
CA ALA A 341 -19.88 -4.96 9.10
C ALA A 341 -20.99 -5.01 8.04
N ASP A 342 -21.02 -6.09 7.24
CA ASP A 342 -22.15 -6.38 6.36
C ASP A 342 -23.41 -6.64 7.22
N GLY A 343 -24.58 -6.18 6.79
CA GLY A 343 -25.81 -6.39 7.55
C GLY A 343 -27.05 -5.76 6.92
N THR A 344 -28.12 -5.73 7.71
CA THR A 344 -29.40 -5.11 7.36
C THR A 344 -29.75 -4.07 8.40
N VAL A 345 -30.17 -2.88 7.97
CA VAL A 345 -30.60 -1.81 8.88
C VAL A 345 -31.87 -2.26 9.62
N GLU A 346 -31.76 -2.46 10.92
CA GLU A 346 -32.88 -2.84 11.80
C GLU A 346 -33.68 -1.60 12.22
N PHE A 347 -32.99 -0.48 12.42
CA PHE A 347 -33.58 0.81 12.78
C PHE A 347 -32.78 1.96 12.19
N SER A 348 -33.48 3.01 11.76
CA SER A 348 -32.90 4.28 11.31
C SER A 348 -33.87 5.40 11.65
N GLY A 349 -33.45 6.36 12.46
CA GLY A 349 -34.30 7.47 12.90
C GLY A 349 -33.90 8.06 14.24
N TRP A 350 -34.83 8.71 14.92
CA TRP A 350 -34.59 9.35 16.22
C TRP A 350 -34.91 8.42 17.40
N GLN A 351 -34.02 8.31 18.39
CA GLN A 351 -34.27 7.64 19.67
C GLN A 351 -33.75 8.45 20.86
N ASN A 352 -34.61 9.25 21.49
CA ASN A 352 -34.40 9.90 22.79
C ASN A 352 -32.94 10.34 23.04
N GLY A 353 -32.28 9.74 24.04
CA GLY A 353 -30.91 10.07 24.45
C GLY A 353 -29.86 9.82 23.37
N TYR A 354 -30.07 8.91 22.42
CA TYR A 354 -29.15 8.68 21.30
C TYR A 354 -29.28 9.72 20.17
N GLY A 355 -30.38 10.48 20.11
CA GLY A 355 -30.64 11.39 19.00
C GLY A 355 -30.86 10.62 17.69
N ASN A 356 -30.26 11.09 16.60
CA ASN A 356 -30.27 10.35 15.34
C ASN A 356 -29.39 9.11 15.44
N VAL A 357 -29.98 7.95 15.16
CA VAL A 357 -29.37 6.65 15.38
C VAL A 357 -29.67 5.69 14.24
N VAL A 358 -28.67 4.86 13.92
CA VAL A 358 -28.81 3.72 13.02
C VAL A 358 -28.41 2.46 13.79
N ILE A 359 -29.22 1.42 13.69
CA ILE A 359 -28.91 0.08 14.23
C ILE A 359 -28.83 -0.87 13.04
N VAL A 360 -27.70 -1.56 12.92
CA VAL A 360 -27.49 -2.57 11.87
C VAL A 360 -27.47 -3.95 12.51
N LYS A 361 -28.34 -4.83 12.02
CA LYS A 361 -28.35 -6.25 12.37
C LYS A 361 -27.38 -6.98 11.46
N HIS A 362 -26.48 -7.76 12.05
CA HIS A 362 -25.50 -8.56 11.34
C HIS A 362 -25.85 -10.05 11.45
N HIS A 363 -24.99 -10.90 10.91
CA HIS A 363 -25.20 -12.35 10.94
C HIS A 363 -25.38 -12.89 12.37
N GLY A 364 -26.33 -13.80 12.56
CA GLY A 364 -26.59 -14.46 13.85
C GLY A 364 -27.02 -13.48 14.96
N LYS A 365 -26.27 -13.47 16.06
CA LYS A 365 -26.61 -12.72 17.30
C LYS A 365 -26.09 -11.28 17.34
N TYR A 366 -25.32 -10.84 16.35
CA TYR A 366 -24.61 -9.56 16.42
C TYR A 366 -25.45 -8.38 15.88
N SER A 367 -25.32 -7.21 16.51
CA SER A 367 -25.81 -5.93 15.99
C SER A 367 -24.87 -4.79 16.39
N THR A 368 -24.89 -3.67 15.65
CA THR A 368 -24.15 -2.46 15.99
C THR A 368 -25.05 -1.24 15.99
N LEU A 369 -24.76 -0.28 16.87
CA LEU A 369 -25.50 0.98 16.99
C LEU A 369 -24.57 2.18 16.78
N TYR A 370 -25.05 3.16 16.02
CA TYR A 370 -24.33 4.39 15.67
C TYR A 370 -25.20 5.60 16.02
N ALA A 371 -24.89 6.32 17.11
CA ALA A 371 -25.73 7.39 17.66
C ALA A 371 -25.10 8.79 17.55
N HIS A 372 -25.88 9.79 17.98
CA HIS A 372 -25.58 11.22 17.99
C HIS A 372 -25.30 11.81 16.61
N GLN A 373 -25.80 11.18 15.55
CA GLN A 373 -25.52 11.62 14.18
C GLN A 373 -26.10 13.01 13.91
N SER A 374 -25.39 13.85 13.15
CA SER A 374 -25.94 15.11 12.65
C SER A 374 -26.98 14.85 11.57
N ARG A 375 -26.68 13.89 10.69
CA ARG A 375 -27.54 13.45 9.59
C ARG A 375 -27.29 11.97 9.28
N ILE A 376 -28.36 11.23 9.01
CA ILE A 376 -28.30 9.87 8.47
C ILE A 376 -28.15 9.94 6.95
N ALA A 377 -27.31 9.10 6.35
CA ALA A 377 -27.09 9.10 4.91
C ALA A 377 -28.35 8.66 4.13
N GLU A 378 -28.47 9.14 2.90
CA GLU A 378 -29.59 8.78 2.03
C GLU A 378 -29.60 7.27 1.74
N GLY A 379 -30.79 6.66 1.67
CA GLY A 379 -30.95 5.22 1.44
C GLY A 379 -30.72 4.33 2.67
N VAL A 380 -30.27 4.89 3.80
CA VAL A 380 -30.10 4.16 5.07
C VAL A 380 -31.42 4.13 5.84
N THR A 381 -32.35 3.30 5.39
CA THR A 381 -33.68 3.11 5.99
C THR A 381 -33.85 1.68 6.49
N LYS A 382 -34.85 1.44 7.36
CA LYS A 382 -35.14 0.11 7.88
C LYS A 382 -35.34 -0.89 6.74
N GLY A 383 -34.62 -2.01 6.78
CA GLY A 383 -34.65 -3.06 5.75
C GLY A 383 -33.58 -2.94 4.68
N SER A 384 -32.89 -1.80 4.55
CA SER A 384 -31.78 -1.63 3.60
C SER A 384 -30.61 -2.56 3.96
N LYS A 385 -30.06 -3.25 2.95
CA LYS A 385 -28.79 -3.96 3.09
C LYS A 385 -27.64 -2.96 3.09
N VAL A 386 -26.67 -3.17 3.97
CA VAL A 386 -25.45 -2.36 4.06
C VAL A 386 -24.23 -3.26 3.99
N SER A 387 -23.22 -2.82 3.27
CA SER A 387 -21.91 -3.49 3.24
C SER A 387 -21.00 -2.91 4.33
N GLN A 388 -20.04 -3.69 4.82
CA GLN A 388 -18.95 -3.21 5.66
C GLN A 388 -18.23 -2.06 4.94
N GLY A 389 -18.00 -0.97 5.67
CA GLY A 389 -17.41 0.26 5.12
C GLY A 389 -18.40 1.16 4.38
N GLN A 390 -19.66 0.77 4.22
CA GLN A 390 -20.69 1.63 3.61
C GLN A 390 -21.03 2.82 4.52
N LEU A 391 -21.18 4.00 3.92
CA LEU A 391 -21.59 5.22 4.62
C LEU A 391 -22.99 5.06 5.24
N LEU A 392 -23.09 5.27 6.56
CA LEU A 392 -24.35 5.24 7.31
C LEU A 392 -24.87 6.64 7.66
N GLY A 393 -23.96 7.61 7.82
CA GLY A 393 -24.32 8.98 8.17
C GLY A 393 -23.11 9.78 8.60
N TYR A 394 -23.34 10.81 9.41
CA TYR A 394 -22.33 11.81 9.74
C TYR A 394 -22.34 12.14 11.23
N VAL A 395 -21.16 12.28 11.83
CA VAL A 395 -20.99 12.65 13.25
C VAL A 395 -21.72 13.95 13.56
N GLY A 396 -22.31 14.02 14.75
CA GLY A 396 -23.00 15.20 15.24
C GLY A 396 -23.00 15.24 16.77
N SER A 397 -23.98 15.95 17.32
CA SER A 397 -24.19 16.09 18.76
C SER A 397 -25.69 16.06 19.09
N THR A 398 -26.46 15.24 18.37
CA THR A 398 -27.91 15.10 18.60
C THR A 398 -28.21 14.22 19.82
N GLY A 399 -29.37 14.38 20.45
CA GLY A 399 -29.70 13.66 21.68
C GLY A 399 -28.91 14.21 22.89
N TRP A 400 -28.54 13.34 23.83
CA TRP A 400 -27.80 13.70 25.04
C TRP A 400 -26.29 13.64 24.79
N ALA A 401 -25.77 14.62 24.07
CA ALA A 401 -24.36 14.76 23.76
C ALA A 401 -23.80 16.10 24.26
N THR A 402 -22.63 16.08 24.90
CA THR A 402 -21.96 17.31 25.39
C THR A 402 -21.14 18.02 24.31
N GLY A 403 -20.92 17.36 23.17
CA GLY A 403 -20.19 17.89 22.01
C GLY A 403 -20.13 16.85 20.89
N PRO A 404 -19.58 17.21 19.71
CA PRO A 404 -19.55 16.32 18.56
C PRO A 404 -18.75 15.03 18.81
N HIS A 405 -19.45 13.89 18.72
CA HIS A 405 -18.83 12.56 18.81
C HIS A 405 -19.76 11.49 18.21
N LEU A 406 -19.21 10.31 17.91
CA LEU A 406 -19.96 9.11 17.63
C LEU A 406 -20.05 8.27 18.91
N HIS A 407 -21.25 7.95 19.35
CA HIS A 407 -21.47 6.86 20.30
C HIS A 407 -21.70 5.56 19.54
N TYR A 408 -20.79 4.60 19.72
CA TYR A 408 -20.79 3.31 19.04
C TYR A 408 -21.01 2.17 20.03
N GLU A 409 -21.98 1.30 19.76
CA GLU A 409 -22.17 0.06 20.52
C GLU A 409 -21.96 -1.16 19.63
N PHE A 410 -21.27 -2.15 20.18
CA PHE A 410 -21.25 -3.52 19.65
C PHE A 410 -22.13 -4.39 20.54
N ARG A 411 -23.05 -5.14 19.96
CA ARG A 411 -24.07 -5.89 20.71
C ARG A 411 -24.08 -7.36 20.34
N VAL A 412 -24.27 -8.21 21.35
CA VAL A 412 -24.48 -9.65 21.23
C VAL A 412 -25.81 -9.99 21.89
N ASP A 413 -26.73 -10.62 21.14
CA ASP A 413 -28.09 -10.89 21.62
C ASP A 413 -28.79 -9.62 22.14
N ASN A 414 -28.57 -8.51 21.43
CA ASN A 414 -29.05 -7.16 21.74
C ASN A 414 -28.52 -6.56 23.07
N GLN A 415 -27.53 -7.19 23.70
CA GLN A 415 -26.83 -6.65 24.87
C GLN A 415 -25.52 -5.98 24.44
N PRO A 416 -25.28 -4.70 24.80
CA PRO A 416 -24.02 -4.03 24.51
C PRO A 416 -22.85 -4.66 25.28
N ILE A 417 -21.76 -4.93 24.59
CA ILE A 417 -20.50 -5.40 25.17
C ILE A 417 -19.37 -4.47 24.75
N ASP A 418 -18.26 -4.50 25.48
CA ASP A 418 -17.11 -3.64 25.19
C ASP A 418 -16.40 -4.06 23.89
N PRO A 419 -16.51 -3.31 22.78
CA PRO A 419 -15.89 -3.69 21.51
C PRO A 419 -14.36 -3.70 21.55
N LEU A 420 -13.73 -3.12 22.58
CA LEU A 420 -12.28 -3.02 22.71
C LEU A 420 -11.65 -4.22 23.42
N SER A 421 -12.44 -5.02 24.14
CA SER A 421 -11.95 -6.15 24.95
C SER A 421 -12.43 -7.53 24.50
N VAL A 422 -13.29 -7.61 23.47
CA VAL A 422 -13.72 -8.89 22.86
C VAL A 422 -12.98 -9.18 21.56
N ASP A 423 -12.68 -10.46 21.35
CA ASP A 423 -12.37 -10.98 20.03
C ASP A 423 -13.61 -10.84 19.14
N LEU A 424 -13.55 -9.91 18.19
CA LEU A 424 -14.64 -9.70 17.24
C LEU A 424 -14.83 -10.98 16.41
N PRO A 425 -16.09 -11.38 16.13
CA PRO A 425 -16.36 -12.60 15.39
C PRO A 425 -15.65 -12.58 14.03
N VAL A 426 -15.16 -13.74 13.61
CA VAL A 426 -14.58 -13.97 12.28
C VAL A 426 -15.73 -14.11 11.28
N ALA A 427 -15.53 -13.73 10.01
CA ALA A 427 -16.61 -13.83 9.02
C ALA A 427 -17.11 -15.28 8.86
N ARG A 428 -18.26 -15.43 8.19
CA ARG A 428 -18.92 -16.71 7.89
C ARG A 428 -17.90 -17.77 7.46
N ALA A 429 -17.91 -18.92 8.12
CA ALA A 429 -17.10 -20.07 7.72
C ALA A 429 -17.55 -20.57 6.34
N LEU A 430 -16.61 -21.07 5.54
CA LEU A 430 -16.89 -21.65 4.24
C LEU A 430 -17.65 -22.98 4.40
N GLU A 431 -18.71 -23.17 3.61
CA GLU A 431 -19.44 -24.45 3.53
C GLU A 431 -18.55 -25.52 2.86
N PRO A 432 -18.77 -26.83 3.08
CA PRO A 432 -17.91 -27.87 2.53
C PRO A 432 -17.70 -27.82 1.00
N ALA A 433 -18.72 -27.41 0.24
CA ALA A 433 -18.59 -27.21 -1.20
C ALA A 433 -17.73 -25.99 -1.54
N GLU A 434 -17.87 -24.90 -0.79
CA GLU A 434 -17.07 -23.68 -0.92
C GLU A 434 -15.62 -23.92 -0.51
N VAL A 435 -15.36 -24.77 0.51
CA VAL A 435 -14.00 -25.16 0.91
C VAL A 435 -13.26 -25.84 -0.25
N ARG A 436 -13.92 -26.73 -1.00
CA ARG A 436 -13.28 -27.37 -2.17
C ARG A 436 -12.97 -26.37 -3.27
N ALA A 437 -13.91 -25.48 -3.59
CA ALA A 437 -13.71 -24.43 -4.57
C ALA A 437 -12.62 -23.43 -4.11
N PHE A 438 -12.57 -23.15 -2.82
CA PHE A 438 -11.54 -22.32 -2.19
C PHE A 438 -10.15 -22.92 -2.38
N ILE A 439 -9.96 -24.20 -2.00
CA ILE A 439 -8.67 -24.88 -2.17
C ILE A 439 -8.20 -24.79 -3.63
N GLN A 440 -9.07 -25.08 -4.59
CA GLN A 440 -8.76 -24.97 -6.01
C GLN A 440 -8.38 -23.55 -6.45
N ALA A 441 -9.04 -22.53 -5.90
CA ALA A 441 -8.73 -21.14 -6.19
C ALA A 441 -7.41 -20.66 -5.56
N VAL A 442 -7.03 -21.23 -4.41
CA VAL A 442 -5.85 -20.81 -3.64
C VAL A 442 -4.55 -21.45 -4.12
N ASP A 443 -4.60 -22.69 -4.60
CA ASP A 443 -3.41 -23.45 -4.98
C ASP A 443 -2.50 -22.72 -5.98
N PRO A 444 -3.00 -22.07 -7.06
CA PRO A 444 -2.16 -21.30 -7.98
C PRO A 444 -1.43 -20.14 -7.29
N TYR A 445 -2.10 -19.43 -6.37
CA TYR A 445 -1.50 -18.33 -5.64
C TYR A 445 -0.42 -18.80 -4.66
N LYS A 446 -0.66 -19.93 -3.97
CA LYS A 446 0.35 -20.55 -3.11
C LYS A 446 1.62 -20.89 -3.89
N GLN A 447 1.47 -21.53 -5.05
CA GLN A 447 2.61 -21.88 -5.91
C GLN A 447 3.34 -20.63 -6.41
N GLN A 448 2.61 -19.61 -6.85
CA GLN A 448 3.19 -18.36 -7.32
C GLN A 448 3.98 -17.64 -6.22
N ILE A 449 3.43 -17.53 -5.01
CA ILE A 449 4.10 -16.89 -3.86
C ILE A 449 5.34 -17.70 -3.42
N GLN A 450 5.27 -19.02 -3.41
CA GLN A 450 6.42 -19.87 -3.11
C GLN A 450 7.55 -19.67 -4.14
N LEU A 451 7.22 -19.60 -5.43
CA LEU A 451 8.19 -19.33 -6.48
C LEU A 451 8.87 -17.97 -6.28
N LEU A 452 8.10 -16.92 -5.97
CA LEU A 452 8.65 -15.58 -5.69
C LEU A 452 9.57 -15.57 -4.45
N THR A 453 9.21 -16.34 -3.43
CA THR A 453 10.02 -16.48 -2.21
C THR A 453 11.37 -17.11 -2.54
N GLN A 454 11.39 -18.16 -3.35
CA GLN A 454 12.64 -18.79 -3.80
C GLN A 454 13.47 -17.79 -4.62
N PHE A 455 12.87 -17.08 -5.57
CA PHE A 455 13.58 -16.06 -6.36
C PHE A 455 14.21 -14.97 -5.48
N GLN A 456 13.47 -14.45 -4.50
CA GLN A 456 13.95 -13.40 -3.60
C GLN A 456 15.11 -13.86 -2.71
N GLN A 457 15.15 -15.14 -2.33
CA GLN A 457 16.25 -15.71 -1.56
C GLN A 457 17.49 -15.96 -2.43
N THR A 458 17.31 -16.36 -3.69
CA THR A 458 18.42 -16.71 -4.59
C THR A 458 19.04 -15.52 -5.32
N LEU A 459 18.26 -14.45 -5.56
CA LEU A 459 18.66 -13.28 -6.35
C LEU A 459 18.13 -11.98 -5.73
N PRO A 460 18.62 -11.58 -4.55
CA PRO A 460 18.10 -10.40 -3.83
C PRO A 460 18.21 -9.09 -4.63
N ASP A 461 19.20 -8.97 -5.52
CA ASP A 461 19.44 -7.76 -6.33
C ASP A 461 18.72 -7.74 -7.69
N ALA A 462 18.15 -8.86 -8.14
CA ALA A 462 17.49 -8.94 -9.44
C ALA A 462 16.06 -8.34 -9.41
N LEU A 463 15.41 -8.34 -8.25
CA LEU A 463 14.02 -7.90 -8.09
C LEU A 463 13.87 -6.40 -7.85
N THR A 464 14.95 -5.68 -7.55
CA THR A 464 14.95 -4.22 -7.39
C THR A 464 15.00 -3.47 -8.72
N ASN A 465 15.27 -4.14 -9.85
CA ASN A 465 15.49 -3.50 -11.16
C ASN A 465 14.46 -3.84 -12.25
N VAL A 466 13.36 -4.55 -11.93
CA VAL A 466 12.32 -4.87 -12.94
C VAL A 466 11.25 -3.77 -13.04
N ALA A 467 11.20 -2.82 -12.11
CA ALA A 467 10.20 -1.75 -12.09
C ALA A 467 10.61 -0.45 -12.86
N SER A 468 11.76 -0.43 -13.52
CA SER A 468 12.35 0.79 -14.08
C SER A 468 12.77 0.70 -15.56
N ARG A 469 12.03 -0.04 -16.38
CA ARG A 469 12.07 0.11 -17.85
C ARG A 469 10.68 0.14 -18.45
#